data_AF-A0A9D9CD83-F1
#
_entry.id   AF-A0A9D9CD83-F1
#
_cell.length_a   1.000
_cell.length_b   1.000
_cell.length_c   1.000
_cell.angle_alpha   90.00
_cell.angle_beta   90.00
_cell.angle_gamma   90.00
#
_symmetry.space_group_name_H-M   'P 1'
#
loop_
_entity.id
_entity.type
_entity.pdbx_description
1 polymer ?
#
loop_
_entity_poly.entity_id
_entity_poly.type
_entity_poly.pdbx_seq_one_letter_code
_entity_poly.pdbx_strand_id
1 'polypeptide(L)'
;MKKLSISLLTTAIVLVAGTQLSMAKVSLPPIFSDNMILQQLADIPLEGTATPGAIVSIQADWNKKAIKVQADEQGKWSAHLRTPKAGKKSYSLRFDDGESIVFENVVVGEVWFCSGQSNMEMPVAGWGKVLNYENEIAQAEHPDIRLFQVKKATSLVPMESGESTMGGWKNCSPSTVPEFSALAYFYARELQQKLHIPIGVIDCTWGGTPAEAWTSYQSLKKVCGYESLMQAMEAVNYDKNKVFDIYGQLSAEWKKQASDIDEGFKHRWEMPEIDTKAWESMNLPNYWEQQGLQNFDGVVWFRKEVEIAETYAGKDLVLHCGIIDDEDLVYWNGELIARGSGYNVPRHYSLPGDKVRAGKNTLCIRVFDTGGEGGIAGKAADMFVQCEDENILSLSGEWKYGIGCSLSSLPQPPVWPESSSYPGALFNAMVHPWLDFPIKGVIWYQGCANVGRARQYEVLFQTLIHDWRQQFDKADMPFYFVQLANFQERVAVQPESPWAALREAQSKALCLENTGMVSNIDLGEAYDIHPKNKQAVAKRLAALALAK
;
A
#
# COMPACT_ATOMS: atom_id res chain seq x y z
N MET A 1 -17.78 45.51 75.53
CA MET A 1 -16.54 46.03 74.92
C MET A 1 -15.32 45.48 75.64
N LYS A 2 -14.64 44.46 75.08
CA LYS A 2 -13.20 44.19 75.27
C LYS A 2 -12.77 43.06 74.33
N LYS A 3 -11.61 43.27 73.72
CA LYS A 3 -10.96 42.51 72.65
C LYS A 3 -10.55 41.11 73.11
N LEU A 4 -10.58 40.14 72.19
CA LEU A 4 -9.61 39.04 72.17
C LEU A 4 -9.03 38.92 70.76
N SER A 5 -7.72 39.09 70.68
CA SER A 5 -6.85 38.93 69.53
C SER A 5 -6.34 37.49 69.46
N ILE A 6 -6.46 36.86 68.29
CA ILE A 6 -5.81 35.59 67.96
C ILE A 6 -4.88 35.85 66.77
N SER A 7 -3.58 35.70 67.01
CA SER A 7 -2.55 35.62 65.98
C SER A 7 -2.14 34.16 65.87
N LEU A 8 -2.16 33.59 64.67
CA LEU A 8 -1.50 32.32 64.40
C LEU A 8 -0.80 32.34 63.04
N LEU A 9 0.49 32.01 63.13
CA LEU A 9 1.52 31.84 62.11
C LEU A 9 1.03 31.20 60.80
N THR A 10 1.40 31.81 59.69
CA THR A 10 1.45 31.17 58.36
C THR A 10 2.87 30.71 58.08
N THR A 11 3.09 29.40 58.06
CA THR A 11 4.34 28.75 57.64
C THR A 11 4.44 28.81 56.12
N ALA A 12 5.43 29.52 55.58
CA ALA A 12 5.73 29.54 54.15
C ALA A 12 6.43 28.24 53.75
N ILE A 13 5.73 27.38 53.01
CA ILE A 13 6.31 26.23 52.31
C ILE A 13 6.95 26.76 51.03
N VAL A 14 8.29 26.74 50.98
CA VAL A 14 9.05 26.98 49.76
C VAL A 14 8.93 25.74 48.89
N LEU A 15 8.06 25.77 47.87
CA LEU A 15 8.08 24.80 46.77
C LEU A 15 9.37 25.04 45.96
N VAL A 16 10.38 24.20 46.17
CA VAL A 16 11.47 24.06 45.20
C VAL A 16 10.90 23.28 44.02
N ALA A 17 10.38 23.99 43.03
CA ALA A 17 10.12 23.43 41.72
C ALA A 17 11.47 23.05 41.09
N GLY A 18 11.88 21.80 41.28
CA GLY A 18 12.99 21.23 40.54
C GLY A 18 12.58 21.18 39.07
N THR A 19 13.02 22.16 38.29
CA THR A 19 12.99 22.10 36.84
C THR A 19 13.90 20.95 36.43
N GLN A 20 13.33 19.79 36.10
CA GLN A 20 14.03 18.84 35.25
C GLN A 20 14.25 19.56 33.92
N LEU A 21 15.45 20.11 33.74
CA LEU A 21 15.95 20.52 32.43
C LEU A 21 16.01 19.24 31.61
N SER A 22 14.96 18.98 30.83
CA SER A 22 15.02 18.05 29.71
C SER A 22 16.09 18.60 28.77
N MET A 23 17.29 18.03 28.81
CA MET A 23 18.37 18.38 27.88
C MET A 23 18.03 17.73 26.54
N ALA A 24 17.43 18.52 25.66
CA ALA A 24 17.16 18.09 24.30
C ALA A 24 18.49 18.10 23.54
N LYS A 25 19.08 16.91 23.40
CA LYS A 25 20.19 16.57 22.51
C LYS A 25 19.80 16.84 21.05
N VAL A 26 20.74 17.28 20.22
CA VAL A 26 20.53 17.38 18.76
C VAL A 26 19.83 16.11 18.23
N SER A 27 18.75 16.28 17.46
CA SER A 27 18.02 15.20 16.82
C SER A 27 17.88 15.48 15.34
N LEU A 28 18.07 14.44 14.53
CA LEU A 28 18.07 14.51 13.07
C LEU A 28 17.12 13.43 12.50
N PRO A 29 16.58 13.63 11.29
CA PRO A 29 15.82 12.61 10.59
C PRO A 29 16.63 11.31 10.40
N PRO A 30 15.98 10.12 10.40
CA PRO A 30 16.68 8.83 10.33
C PRO A 30 17.54 8.58 9.08
N ILE A 31 17.42 9.42 8.05
CA ILE A 31 18.28 9.38 6.86
C ILE A 31 19.71 9.83 7.15
N PHE A 32 19.93 10.57 8.25
CA PHE A 32 21.25 10.88 8.78
C PHE A 32 21.61 9.85 9.87
N SER A 33 22.54 8.96 9.54
CA SER A 33 22.97 7.87 10.40
C SER A 33 24.43 7.50 10.12
N ASP A 34 25.00 6.61 10.94
CA ASP A 34 26.24 5.92 10.56
C ASP A 34 26.09 5.22 9.22
N ASN A 35 27.22 5.03 8.52
CA ASN A 35 27.31 4.40 7.21
C ASN A 35 26.56 5.14 6.09
N MET A 36 26.08 6.35 6.31
CA MET A 36 25.32 7.06 5.28
C MET A 36 26.16 7.44 4.07
N ILE A 37 25.46 7.71 2.98
CA ILE A 37 26.02 8.30 1.78
C ILE A 37 25.33 9.63 1.50
N LEU A 38 26.10 10.65 1.15
CA LEU A 38 25.59 11.94 0.70
C LEU A 38 25.79 12.10 -0.80
N GLN A 39 24.83 12.72 -1.47
CA GLN A 39 24.94 13.05 -2.88
C GLN A 39 26.14 13.99 -3.12
N GLN A 40 26.99 13.64 -4.07
CA GLN A 40 28.17 14.42 -4.44
C GLN A 40 27.80 15.74 -5.11
N LEU A 41 28.67 16.74 -4.95
CA LEU A 41 28.51 18.07 -5.56
C LEU A 41 27.12 18.69 -5.31
N ALA A 42 26.52 18.36 -4.17
CA ALA A 42 25.23 18.85 -3.74
C ALA A 42 25.38 19.75 -2.52
N ASP A 43 24.40 20.62 -2.32
CA ASP A 43 24.24 21.30 -1.05
C ASP A 43 23.23 20.49 -0.23
N ILE A 44 23.67 19.89 0.86
CA ILE A 44 22.85 18.99 1.66
C ILE A 44 22.11 19.82 2.72
N PRO A 45 20.77 19.90 2.68
CA PRO A 45 20.03 20.48 3.79
C PRO A 45 20.17 19.57 5.01
N LEU A 46 20.55 20.16 6.12
CA LEU A 46 20.68 19.53 7.42
C LEU A 46 19.65 20.18 8.33
N GLU A 47 18.61 19.45 8.68
CA GLU A 47 17.51 19.95 9.51
C GLU A 47 17.29 19.04 10.70
N GLY A 48 16.99 19.64 11.83
CA GLY A 48 16.79 18.89 13.06
C GLY A 48 16.22 19.73 14.18
N THR A 49 16.22 19.15 15.36
CA THR A 49 15.89 19.85 16.60
C THR A 49 17.08 19.86 17.55
N ALA A 50 17.12 20.83 18.44
CA ALA A 50 18.08 20.99 19.52
C ALA A 50 17.40 21.75 20.67
N THR A 51 18.13 21.99 21.76
CA THR A 51 17.63 22.87 22.82
C THR A 51 17.31 24.27 22.26
N PRO A 52 16.13 24.87 22.52
CA PRO A 52 15.77 26.20 22.01
C PRO A 52 16.83 27.26 22.31
N GLY A 53 17.21 28.03 21.29
CA GLY A 53 18.25 29.06 21.37
C GLY A 53 19.70 28.55 21.42
N ALA A 54 19.94 27.23 21.44
CA ALA A 54 21.28 26.65 21.42
C ALA A 54 21.97 26.89 20.07
N ILE A 55 23.31 26.97 20.09
CA ILE A 55 24.11 27.06 18.88
C ILE A 55 24.56 25.64 18.51
N VAL A 56 24.02 25.12 17.42
CA VAL A 56 24.43 23.84 16.83
C VAL A 56 25.67 24.07 15.95
N SER A 57 26.77 23.41 16.29
CA SER A 57 28.03 23.40 15.55
C SER A 57 28.14 22.11 14.72
N ILE A 58 28.25 22.27 13.42
CA ILE A 58 28.28 21.17 12.44
C ILE A 58 29.67 21.12 11.79
N GLN A 59 30.34 19.98 11.88
CA GLN A 59 31.68 19.78 11.36
C GLN A 59 31.76 18.46 10.58
N ALA A 60 31.98 18.58 9.27
CA ALA A 60 32.37 17.47 8.41
C ALA A 60 33.89 17.48 8.23
N ASP A 61 34.53 16.31 8.10
CA ASP A 61 35.99 16.21 7.90
C ASP A 61 36.52 16.98 6.66
N TRP A 62 35.67 17.21 5.66
CA TRP A 62 36.05 17.95 4.44
C TRP A 62 35.88 19.47 4.57
N ASN A 63 35.21 19.95 5.62
CA ASN A 63 35.02 21.39 5.84
C ASN A 63 36.15 21.98 6.69
N LYS A 64 36.71 23.10 6.24
CA LYS A 64 37.78 23.80 6.98
C LYS A 64 37.29 24.51 8.24
N LYS A 65 36.01 24.88 8.29
CA LYS A 65 35.38 25.60 9.39
C LYS A 65 34.03 24.96 9.71
N ALA A 66 33.74 24.83 11.00
CA ALA A 66 32.44 24.40 11.46
C ALA A 66 31.36 25.42 11.05
N ILE A 67 30.22 24.90 10.62
CA ILE A 67 29.00 25.68 10.39
C ILE A 67 28.33 25.86 11.75
N LYS A 68 27.87 27.06 12.06
CA LYS A 68 27.17 27.35 13.30
C LYS A 68 25.81 27.94 12.99
N VAL A 69 24.76 27.34 13.53
CA VAL A 69 23.37 27.79 13.40
C VAL A 69 22.73 27.83 14.77
N GLN A 70 21.86 28.82 15.01
CA GLN A 70 21.09 28.91 16.24
C GLN A 70 19.73 28.25 16.05
N ALA A 71 19.34 27.39 16.98
CA ALA A 71 18.00 26.82 17.02
C ALA A 71 16.96 27.89 17.40
N ASP A 72 15.80 27.85 16.77
CA ASP A 72 14.71 28.80 17.02
C ASP A 72 14.04 28.58 18.39
N GLU A 73 13.00 29.36 18.68
CA GLU A 73 12.24 29.28 19.93
C GLU A 73 11.52 27.93 20.12
N GLN A 74 11.30 27.18 19.03
CA GLN A 74 10.74 25.83 19.04
C GLN A 74 11.83 24.75 19.01
N GLY A 75 13.11 25.13 19.01
CA GLY A 75 14.25 24.24 18.95
C GLY A 75 14.59 23.72 17.56
N LYS A 76 13.93 24.19 16.48
CA LYS A 76 14.26 23.77 15.12
C LYS A 76 15.47 24.53 14.60
N TRP A 77 16.29 23.88 13.79
CA TRP A 77 17.42 24.49 13.12
C TRP A 77 17.59 23.91 11.72
N SER A 78 18.14 24.71 10.80
CA SER A 78 18.44 24.30 9.43
C SER A 78 19.77 24.88 8.98
N ALA A 79 20.60 24.07 8.34
CA ALA A 79 21.91 24.44 7.81
C ALA A 79 22.14 23.74 6.48
N HIS A 80 23.13 24.20 5.72
CA HIS A 80 23.47 23.66 4.41
C HIS A 80 24.93 23.20 4.39
N LEU A 81 25.16 21.96 3.96
CA LEU A 81 26.48 21.33 3.89
C LEU A 81 26.83 20.97 2.45
N ARG A 82 27.75 21.74 1.85
CA ARG A 82 28.28 21.41 0.52
C ARG A 82 29.14 20.15 0.55
N THR A 83 28.81 19.16 -0.27
CA THR A 83 29.61 17.94 -0.44
C THR A 83 30.69 18.09 -1.51
N PRO A 84 31.84 17.40 -1.34
CA PRO A 84 32.87 17.33 -2.38
C PRO A 84 32.42 16.45 -3.57
N LYS A 85 33.28 16.33 -4.58
CA LYS A 85 33.16 15.29 -5.60
C LYS A 85 33.30 13.91 -4.94
N ALA A 86 32.61 12.90 -5.48
CA ALA A 86 32.67 11.55 -4.96
C ALA A 86 34.09 10.97 -4.92
N GLY A 87 34.32 10.08 -3.97
CA GLY A 87 35.59 9.37 -3.80
C GLY A 87 35.47 8.24 -2.78
N LYS A 88 36.54 7.44 -2.67
CA LYS A 88 36.59 6.27 -1.75
C LYS A 88 36.89 6.63 -0.30
N LYS A 89 37.01 7.92 0.01
CA LYS A 89 37.33 8.36 1.37
C LYS A 89 36.05 8.31 2.21
N SER A 90 36.17 7.70 3.38
CA SER A 90 35.20 7.81 4.47
C SER A 90 35.49 9.05 5.31
N TYR A 91 34.43 9.64 5.85
CA TYR A 91 34.46 10.84 6.65
C TYR A 91 33.63 10.66 7.93
N SER A 92 33.85 11.54 8.91
CA SER A 92 32.96 11.78 10.02
C SER A 92 32.11 13.05 9.81
N LEU A 93 30.88 13.05 10.35
CA LEU A 93 30.02 14.23 10.44
C LEU A 93 29.57 14.43 11.88
N ARG A 94 30.01 15.51 12.50
CA ARG A 94 29.74 15.85 13.89
C ARG A 94 28.73 16.98 14.01
N PHE A 95 27.79 16.83 14.94
CA PHE A 95 26.87 17.86 15.43
C PHE A 95 27.11 18.06 16.93
N ASP A 96 27.15 19.31 17.40
CA ASP A 96 27.45 19.64 18.79
C ASP A 96 26.68 20.90 19.22
N ASP A 97 25.81 20.79 20.22
CA ASP A 97 25.09 21.90 20.86
C ASP A 97 25.46 22.08 22.35
N GLY A 98 26.56 21.45 22.77
CA GLY A 98 26.89 21.18 24.16
C GLY A 98 27.01 19.67 24.43
N GLU A 99 26.24 18.86 23.71
CA GLU A 99 26.44 17.41 23.59
C GLU A 99 26.75 17.02 22.13
N SER A 100 27.71 16.13 21.93
CA SER A 100 28.14 15.74 20.59
C SER A 100 27.45 14.48 20.09
N ILE A 101 26.97 14.51 18.85
CA ILE A 101 26.69 13.35 18.01
C ILE A 101 27.73 13.30 16.89
N VAL A 102 28.25 12.13 16.60
CA VAL A 102 29.16 11.90 15.47
C VAL A 102 28.60 10.74 14.67
N PHE A 103 28.39 10.97 13.37
CA PHE A 103 28.14 9.90 12.41
C PHE A 103 29.44 9.50 11.76
N GLU A 104 29.70 8.19 11.77
CA GLU A 104 30.90 7.59 11.22
C GLU A 104 30.60 6.86 9.90
N ASN A 105 31.66 6.58 9.14
CA ASN A 105 31.56 5.91 7.85
C ASN A 105 30.67 6.65 6.82
N VAL A 106 30.74 7.99 6.83
CA VAL A 106 30.03 8.85 5.88
C VAL A 106 30.80 8.88 4.55
N VAL A 107 30.15 8.48 3.46
CA VAL A 107 30.74 8.51 2.11
C VAL A 107 30.02 9.51 1.21
N VAL A 108 30.69 9.95 0.14
CA VAL A 108 30.12 10.89 -0.83
C VAL A 108 30.11 10.23 -2.21
N GLY A 109 28.94 10.18 -2.85
CA GLY A 109 28.71 9.40 -4.06
C GLY A 109 27.44 9.79 -4.81
N GLU A 110 26.82 8.84 -5.51
CA GLU A 110 25.50 9.07 -6.12
C GLU A 110 24.39 8.37 -5.34
N VAL A 111 23.29 9.07 -5.10
CA VAL A 111 22.12 8.54 -4.40
C VAL A 111 20.95 8.42 -5.37
N TRP A 112 20.32 7.25 -5.40
CA TRP A 112 19.19 6.96 -6.28
C TRP A 112 17.95 6.56 -5.48
N PHE A 113 16.82 7.20 -5.78
CA PHE A 113 15.55 6.87 -5.17
C PHE A 113 14.86 5.78 -5.98
N CYS A 114 14.56 4.65 -5.32
CA CYS A 114 14.16 3.41 -5.97
C CYS A 114 12.74 3.09 -5.54
N SER A 115 11.76 3.24 -6.44
CA SER A 115 10.34 3.17 -6.06
C SER A 115 9.42 2.45 -7.06
N GLY A 116 8.22 2.12 -6.60
CA GLY A 116 7.22 1.38 -7.35
C GLY A 116 6.59 0.28 -6.51
N GLN A 117 6.03 -0.71 -7.21
CA GLN A 117 5.31 -1.82 -6.58
C GLN A 117 6.14 -3.10 -6.52
N SER A 118 5.48 -4.25 -6.48
CA SER A 118 6.05 -5.57 -6.22
C SER A 118 7.25 -5.91 -7.13
N ASN A 119 7.21 -5.55 -8.40
CA ASN A 119 8.33 -5.78 -9.31
C ASN A 119 9.59 -4.96 -9.01
N MET A 120 9.43 -3.79 -8.36
CA MET A 120 10.52 -3.01 -7.78
C MET A 120 10.94 -3.58 -6.42
N GLU A 121 9.96 -3.91 -5.58
CA GLU A 121 10.14 -4.37 -4.20
C GLU A 121 10.83 -5.73 -4.09
N MET A 122 10.59 -6.63 -5.05
CA MET A 122 10.96 -8.05 -4.97
C MET A 122 12.36 -8.24 -4.36
N PRO A 123 12.44 -8.87 -3.17
CA PRO A 123 13.69 -9.01 -2.44
C PRO A 123 14.63 -9.99 -3.13
N VAL A 124 15.93 -9.93 -2.80
CA VAL A 124 16.91 -10.90 -3.32
C VAL A 124 16.56 -12.33 -2.89
N ALA A 125 16.30 -12.55 -1.61
CA ALA A 125 16.13 -13.89 -1.00
C ALA A 125 14.72 -14.20 -0.50
N GLY A 126 13.88 -13.18 -0.32
CA GLY A 126 12.54 -13.31 0.26
C GLY A 126 11.53 -13.95 -0.70
N TRP A 127 10.40 -13.27 -0.93
CA TRP A 127 9.35 -13.78 -1.80
C TRP A 127 9.77 -13.75 -3.29
N GLY A 128 9.32 -14.76 -4.06
CA GLY A 128 9.63 -14.95 -5.48
C GLY A 128 11.04 -15.48 -5.78
N LYS A 129 12.06 -15.02 -5.03
CA LYS A 129 13.51 -15.31 -5.16
C LYS A 129 14.09 -15.05 -6.55
N VAL A 130 15.07 -14.16 -6.63
CA VAL A 130 15.71 -13.85 -7.92
C VAL A 130 16.59 -15.00 -8.42
N LEU A 131 16.93 -14.97 -9.70
CA LEU A 131 17.85 -15.94 -10.30
C LEU A 131 19.19 -15.92 -9.56
N ASN A 132 19.67 -17.09 -9.14
CA ASN A 132 20.93 -17.30 -8.41
C ASN A 132 21.06 -16.57 -7.06
N TYR A 133 19.94 -16.28 -6.38
CA TYR A 133 19.92 -15.47 -5.15
C TYR A 133 20.96 -15.90 -4.08
N GLU A 134 21.19 -17.20 -3.88
CA GLU A 134 22.16 -17.70 -2.88
C GLU A 134 23.58 -17.24 -3.18
N ASN A 135 23.99 -17.32 -4.44
CA ASN A 135 25.30 -16.84 -4.87
C ASN A 135 25.38 -15.31 -4.84
N GLU A 136 24.29 -14.63 -5.23
CA GLU A 136 24.22 -13.17 -5.17
C GLU A 136 24.41 -12.66 -3.73
N ILE A 137 23.78 -13.31 -2.75
CA ILE A 137 23.93 -12.99 -1.32
C ILE A 137 25.34 -13.32 -0.84
N ALA A 138 25.86 -14.52 -1.14
CA ALA A 138 27.18 -14.94 -0.69
C ALA A 138 28.30 -14.01 -1.18
N GLN A 139 28.09 -13.35 -2.33
CA GLN A 139 29.05 -12.42 -2.94
C GLN A 139 28.74 -10.94 -2.66
N ALA A 140 27.70 -10.61 -1.89
CA ALA A 140 27.22 -9.25 -1.68
C ALA A 140 28.10 -8.37 -0.76
N GLU A 141 29.42 -8.59 -0.74
CA GLU A 141 30.38 -7.80 0.05
C GLU A 141 30.80 -6.55 -0.74
N HIS A 142 29.96 -5.51 -0.67
CA HIS A 142 30.13 -4.28 -1.43
C HIS A 142 30.06 -3.05 -0.52
N PRO A 143 31.12 -2.74 0.25
CA PRO A 143 31.13 -1.63 1.18
C PRO A 143 31.20 -0.25 0.52
N ASP A 144 31.11 -0.14 -0.81
CA ASP A 144 30.87 1.14 -1.50
C ASP A 144 29.39 1.30 -1.90
N ILE A 145 28.55 0.30 -1.64
CA ILE A 145 27.11 0.36 -1.84
C ILE A 145 26.44 0.58 -0.48
N ARG A 146 25.56 1.58 -0.41
CA ARG A 146 24.76 1.91 0.78
C ARG A 146 23.29 1.63 0.52
N LEU A 147 22.68 0.91 1.45
CA LEU A 147 21.29 0.48 1.40
C LEU A 147 20.50 1.24 2.46
N PHE A 148 19.38 1.84 2.06
CA PHE A 148 18.40 2.42 2.96
C PHE A 148 17.02 1.93 2.57
N GLN A 149 16.30 1.28 3.49
CA GLN A 149 14.95 0.78 3.22
C GLN A 149 13.92 1.56 4.04
N VAL A 150 13.01 2.23 3.34
CA VAL A 150 11.92 3.01 3.94
C VAL A 150 10.91 2.06 4.58
N LYS A 151 10.49 2.36 5.81
CA LYS A 151 9.41 1.65 6.47
C LYS A 151 8.08 2.00 5.81
N LYS A 152 7.31 0.97 5.48
CA LYS A 152 5.98 1.12 4.90
C LYS A 152 5.02 1.80 5.87
N ALA A 153 4.34 2.83 5.38
CA ALA A 153 3.33 3.58 6.10
C ALA A 153 2.34 4.21 5.11
N THR A 154 1.15 4.53 5.59
CA THR A 154 0.11 5.26 4.84
C THR A 154 -0.28 6.49 5.63
N SER A 155 -0.55 7.61 4.96
CA SER A 155 -1.05 8.80 5.63
C SER A 155 -1.96 9.62 4.73
N LEU A 156 -3.06 10.11 5.29
CA LEU A 156 -3.96 11.03 4.60
C LEU A 156 -3.37 12.44 4.46
N VAL A 157 -2.30 12.77 5.20
CA VAL A 157 -1.60 14.05 5.14
C VAL A 157 -0.09 13.84 5.02
N PRO A 158 0.66 14.73 4.35
CA PRO A 158 2.11 14.63 4.27
C PRO A 158 2.77 14.47 5.65
N MET A 159 3.63 13.47 5.78
CA MET A 159 4.41 13.23 7.00
C MET A 159 5.71 14.01 6.94
N GLU A 160 6.06 14.67 8.04
CA GLU A 160 7.31 15.42 8.19
C GLU A 160 8.52 14.51 8.44
N SER A 161 8.29 13.27 8.87
CA SER A 161 9.34 12.30 9.14
C SER A 161 8.91 10.89 8.77
N GLY A 162 9.88 10.07 8.38
CA GLY A 162 9.70 8.67 8.05
C GLY A 162 10.66 7.80 8.87
N GLU A 163 10.48 6.49 8.78
CA GLU A 163 11.32 5.51 9.47
C GLU A 163 12.06 4.61 8.48
N SER A 164 13.14 3.99 8.94
CA SER A 164 13.88 2.97 8.19
C SER A 164 13.69 1.60 8.83
N THR A 165 13.36 0.58 8.02
CA THR A 165 13.26 -0.82 8.49
C THR A 165 14.61 -1.38 8.94
N MET A 166 15.71 -0.78 8.47
CA MET A 166 17.07 -1.22 8.78
C MET A 166 17.70 -0.42 9.94
N GLY A 167 17.00 0.57 10.49
CA GLY A 167 17.55 1.48 11.50
C GLY A 167 18.62 2.42 10.91
N GLY A 168 18.40 2.94 9.70
CA GLY A 168 19.29 3.86 8.99
C GLY A 168 20.01 3.20 7.81
N TRP A 169 21.06 3.86 7.32
CA TRP A 169 21.90 3.34 6.24
C TRP A 169 22.71 2.11 6.67
N LYS A 170 22.85 1.14 5.77
CA LYS A 170 23.70 -0.03 5.95
C LYS A 170 24.66 -0.21 4.78
N ASN A 171 25.83 -0.78 5.06
CA ASN A 171 26.70 -1.30 4.03
C ASN A 171 26.02 -2.49 3.35
N CYS A 172 26.20 -2.64 2.04
CA CYS A 172 25.82 -3.87 1.35
C CYS A 172 26.73 -5.01 1.80
N SER A 173 26.13 -6.04 2.39
CA SER A 173 26.77 -7.26 2.87
C SER A 173 25.81 -8.46 2.66
N PRO A 174 26.30 -9.71 2.80
CA PRO A 174 25.44 -10.90 2.81
C PRO A 174 24.33 -10.86 3.88
N SER A 175 24.48 -10.07 4.95
CA SER A 175 23.47 -9.96 6.01
C SER A 175 22.44 -8.86 5.79
N THR A 176 22.68 -7.90 4.90
CA THR A 176 21.80 -6.73 4.69
C THR A 176 21.02 -6.78 3.39
N VAL A 177 21.55 -7.47 2.38
CA VAL A 177 20.92 -7.58 1.06
C VAL A 177 19.71 -8.54 0.94
N PRO A 178 19.53 -9.61 1.74
CA PRO A 178 18.52 -10.64 1.47
C PRO A 178 17.09 -10.11 1.31
N GLU A 179 16.67 -9.17 2.15
CA GLU A 179 15.32 -8.58 2.17
C GLU A 179 15.23 -7.21 1.48
N PHE A 180 16.30 -6.79 0.80
CA PHE A 180 16.35 -5.52 0.08
C PHE A 180 15.88 -5.69 -1.37
N SER A 181 15.28 -4.65 -1.95
CA SER A 181 14.90 -4.63 -3.39
C SER A 181 16.05 -5.12 -4.27
N ALA A 182 15.83 -6.25 -4.95
CA ALA A 182 16.84 -6.86 -5.81
C ALA A 182 17.19 -5.95 -6.99
N LEU A 183 16.20 -5.25 -7.55
CA LEU A 183 16.43 -4.33 -8.67
C LEU A 183 17.27 -3.13 -8.22
N ALA A 184 16.98 -2.54 -7.06
CA ALA A 184 17.77 -1.44 -6.51
C ALA A 184 19.22 -1.87 -6.22
N TYR A 185 19.40 -3.04 -5.58
CA TYR A 185 20.73 -3.60 -5.30
C TYR A 185 21.55 -3.84 -6.58
N PHE A 186 20.99 -4.56 -7.55
CA PHE A 186 21.72 -4.86 -8.79
C PHE A 186 22.01 -3.60 -9.60
N TYR A 187 21.11 -2.61 -9.59
CA TYR A 187 21.35 -1.32 -10.23
C TYR A 187 22.53 -0.58 -9.60
N ALA A 188 22.55 -0.51 -8.26
CA ALA A 188 23.67 0.08 -7.52
C ALA A 188 25.00 -0.64 -7.82
N ARG A 189 24.97 -1.97 -7.90
CA ARG A 189 26.15 -2.78 -8.23
C ARG A 189 26.68 -2.50 -9.62
N GLU A 190 25.82 -2.47 -10.63
CA GLU A 190 26.21 -2.15 -12.01
C GLU A 190 26.81 -0.74 -12.10
N LEU A 191 26.20 0.26 -11.45
CA LEU A 191 26.75 1.61 -11.41
C LEU A 191 28.09 1.68 -10.68
N GLN A 192 28.21 1.08 -9.49
CA GLN A 192 29.43 1.12 -8.69
C GLN A 192 30.60 0.46 -9.44
N GLN A 193 30.35 -0.65 -10.14
CA GLN A 193 31.36 -1.34 -10.95
C GLN A 193 31.86 -0.51 -12.14
N LYS A 194 31.04 0.40 -12.68
CA LYS A 194 31.39 1.24 -13.84
C LYS A 194 31.97 2.59 -13.45
N LEU A 195 31.40 3.22 -12.43
CA LEU A 195 31.79 4.55 -11.98
C LEU A 195 32.93 4.52 -10.96
N HIS A 196 33.11 3.39 -10.26
CA HIS A 196 34.12 3.22 -9.20
C HIS A 196 34.02 4.26 -8.06
N ILE A 197 32.80 4.74 -7.79
CA ILE A 197 32.45 5.64 -6.69
C ILE A 197 31.37 5.00 -5.80
N PRO A 198 31.18 5.47 -4.56
CA PRO A 198 30.07 5.01 -3.73
C PRO A 198 28.70 5.24 -4.37
N ILE A 199 27.79 4.28 -4.23
CA ILE A 199 26.41 4.36 -4.73
C ILE A 199 25.44 4.05 -3.59
N GLY A 200 24.46 4.92 -3.41
CA GLY A 200 23.38 4.82 -2.44
C GLY A 200 22.08 4.52 -3.13
N VAL A 201 21.30 3.60 -2.58
CA VAL A 201 19.95 3.33 -3.03
C VAL A 201 18.96 3.38 -1.87
N ILE A 202 17.89 4.15 -2.07
CA ILE A 202 16.77 4.28 -1.14
C ILE A 202 15.64 3.42 -1.69
N ASP A 203 15.39 2.27 -1.08
CA ASP A 203 14.27 1.38 -1.38
C ASP A 203 12.99 1.93 -0.72
N CYS A 204 12.13 2.53 -1.55
CA CYS A 204 10.83 3.08 -1.17
C CYS A 204 9.74 2.41 -2.02
N THR A 205 9.39 1.17 -1.66
CA THR A 205 8.56 0.30 -2.49
C THR A 205 7.41 -0.34 -1.70
N TRP A 206 6.30 -0.63 -2.39
CA TRP A 206 5.19 -1.39 -1.80
C TRP A 206 4.36 -2.12 -2.86
N GLY A 207 4.36 -3.45 -2.80
CA GLY A 207 3.60 -4.35 -3.64
C GLY A 207 2.10 -4.10 -3.70
N GLY A 208 1.52 -4.35 -4.89
CA GLY A 208 0.08 -4.22 -5.13
C GLY A 208 -0.43 -2.78 -5.28
N THR A 209 0.44 -1.78 -5.21
CA THR A 209 0.02 -0.37 -5.14
C THR A 209 -0.07 0.28 -6.54
N PRO A 210 -1.12 1.08 -6.79
CA PRO A 210 -1.31 1.78 -8.05
C PRO A 210 -0.61 3.15 -8.03
N ALA A 211 -0.31 3.73 -9.20
CA ALA A 211 0.48 4.96 -9.33
C ALA A 211 -0.11 6.18 -8.60
N GLU A 212 -1.44 6.25 -8.48
CA GLU A 212 -2.14 7.32 -7.78
C GLU A 212 -1.82 7.37 -6.28
N ALA A 213 -1.48 6.24 -5.65
CA ALA A 213 -1.07 6.21 -4.25
C ALA A 213 0.25 6.95 -4.02
N TRP A 214 1.08 7.05 -5.07
CA TRP A 214 2.42 7.65 -5.07
C TRP A 214 2.46 9.07 -5.64
N THR A 215 1.31 9.65 -5.99
CA THR A 215 1.21 11.01 -6.57
C THR A 215 0.57 11.96 -5.57
N SER A 216 1.10 13.19 -5.45
CA SER A 216 0.54 14.17 -4.52
C SER A 216 -0.91 14.55 -4.87
N TYR A 217 -1.71 14.93 -3.86
CA TYR A 217 -3.09 15.36 -4.08
C TYR A 217 -3.22 16.53 -5.05
N GLN A 218 -2.30 17.49 -4.98
CA GLN A 218 -2.33 18.68 -5.83
C GLN A 218 -2.15 18.31 -7.31
N SER A 219 -1.36 17.28 -7.59
CA SER A 219 -1.15 16.77 -8.94
C SER A 219 -2.30 15.84 -9.38
N LEU A 220 -2.84 15.01 -8.48
CA LEU A 220 -3.98 14.14 -8.76
C LEU A 220 -5.25 14.91 -9.17
N LYS A 221 -5.47 16.13 -8.65
CA LYS A 221 -6.58 17.00 -9.09
C LYS A 221 -6.60 17.31 -10.58
N LYS A 222 -5.50 17.06 -11.31
CA LYS A 222 -5.36 17.29 -12.74
C LYS A 222 -5.59 16.01 -13.56
N VAL A 223 -5.83 14.88 -12.91
CA VAL A 223 -6.00 13.58 -13.53
C VAL A 223 -7.48 13.18 -13.51
N CYS A 224 -8.02 12.90 -14.70
CA CYS A 224 -9.40 12.49 -14.88
C CYS A 224 -9.77 11.30 -13.98
N GLY A 225 -10.84 11.46 -13.20
CA GLY A 225 -11.37 10.46 -12.27
C GLY A 225 -10.96 10.67 -10.82
N TYR A 226 -10.05 11.61 -10.53
CA TYR A 226 -9.63 11.93 -9.15
C TYR A 226 -10.09 13.30 -8.68
N GLU A 227 -10.55 14.18 -9.58
CA GLU A 227 -10.81 15.59 -9.27
C GLU A 227 -11.83 15.77 -8.15
N SER A 228 -12.97 15.06 -8.25
CA SER A 228 -14.03 15.16 -7.25
C SER A 228 -13.60 14.62 -5.89
N LEU A 229 -12.86 13.50 -5.85
CA LEU A 229 -12.36 12.94 -4.59
C LEU A 229 -11.35 13.89 -3.95
N MET A 230 -10.38 14.39 -4.72
CA MET A 230 -9.36 15.31 -4.22
C MET A 230 -9.96 16.64 -3.73
N GLN A 231 -10.98 17.17 -4.42
CA GLN A 231 -11.72 18.36 -3.98
C GLN A 231 -12.50 18.10 -2.68
N ALA A 232 -13.16 16.95 -2.57
CA ALA A 232 -13.89 16.57 -1.36
C ALA A 232 -12.96 16.43 -0.15
N MET A 233 -11.79 15.81 -0.34
CA MET A 233 -10.76 15.67 0.70
C MET A 233 -10.20 17.03 1.15
N GLU A 234 -9.90 17.92 0.21
CA GLU A 234 -9.43 19.27 0.52
C GLU A 234 -10.49 20.09 1.27
N ALA A 235 -11.76 19.98 0.89
CA ALA A 235 -12.87 20.69 1.54
C ALA A 235 -13.04 20.29 3.02
N VAL A 236 -12.63 19.09 3.39
CA VAL A 236 -12.63 18.61 4.79
C VAL A 236 -11.27 18.76 5.46
N ASN A 237 -10.31 19.43 4.82
CA ASN A 237 -8.94 19.62 5.28
C ASN A 237 -8.25 18.30 5.65
N TYR A 238 -8.54 17.24 4.88
CA TYR A 238 -8.01 15.88 5.09
C TYR A 238 -8.29 15.32 6.50
N ASP A 239 -9.31 15.84 7.20
CA ASP A 239 -9.72 15.32 8.50
C ASP A 239 -10.11 13.84 8.37
N LYS A 240 -9.44 13.00 9.14
CA LYS A 240 -9.57 11.55 9.03
C LYS A 240 -11.03 11.09 9.16
N ASN A 241 -11.76 11.59 10.15
CA ASN A 241 -13.14 11.14 10.39
C ASN A 241 -14.05 11.55 9.22
N LYS A 242 -13.89 12.77 8.72
CA LYS A 242 -14.66 13.26 7.57
C LYS A 242 -14.30 12.54 6.26
N VAL A 243 -13.05 12.16 6.06
CA VAL A 243 -12.64 11.32 4.92
C VAL A 243 -13.29 9.95 5.00
N PHE A 244 -13.42 9.37 6.19
CA PHE A 244 -14.17 8.14 6.41
C PHE A 244 -15.67 8.31 6.12
N ASP A 245 -16.27 9.44 6.48
CA ASP A 245 -17.66 9.76 6.13
C ASP A 245 -17.85 9.83 4.61
N ILE A 246 -16.92 10.49 3.89
CA ILE A 246 -16.92 10.55 2.41
C ILE A 246 -16.84 9.13 1.84
N TYR A 247 -15.91 8.31 2.34
CA TYR A 247 -15.80 6.92 1.92
C TYR A 247 -17.12 6.15 2.15
N GLY A 248 -17.75 6.32 3.31
CA GLY A 248 -19.04 5.69 3.62
C GLY A 248 -20.14 6.07 2.64
N GLN A 249 -20.22 7.34 2.26
CA GLN A 249 -21.18 7.84 1.26
C GLN A 249 -20.90 7.26 -0.14
N LEU A 250 -19.65 7.29 -0.59
CA LEU A 250 -19.25 6.74 -1.88
C LEU A 250 -19.51 5.23 -1.94
N SER A 251 -19.23 4.52 -0.85
CA SER A 251 -19.44 3.08 -0.74
C SER A 251 -20.92 2.73 -0.78
N ALA A 252 -21.76 3.48 -0.08
CA ALA A 252 -23.21 3.30 -0.11
C ALA A 252 -23.78 3.54 -1.51
N GLU A 253 -23.34 4.60 -2.20
CA GLU A 253 -23.78 4.90 -3.57
C GLU A 253 -23.31 3.83 -4.56
N TRP A 254 -22.07 3.38 -4.45
CA TRP A 254 -21.54 2.31 -5.30
C TRP A 254 -22.29 0.98 -5.10
N LYS A 255 -22.55 0.60 -3.84
CA LYS A 255 -23.38 -0.58 -3.53
C LYS A 255 -24.82 -0.46 -4.03
N LYS A 256 -25.37 0.76 -4.03
CA LYS A 256 -26.67 1.03 -4.63
C LYS A 256 -26.63 0.82 -6.15
N GLN A 257 -25.60 1.29 -6.85
CA GLN A 257 -25.43 1.01 -8.28
C GLN A 257 -25.37 -0.50 -8.58
N ALA A 258 -24.64 -1.28 -7.76
CA ALA A 258 -24.63 -2.73 -7.86
C ALA A 258 -26.02 -3.34 -7.65
N SER A 259 -26.76 -2.87 -6.64
CA SER A 259 -28.13 -3.31 -6.37
C SER A 259 -29.11 -2.94 -7.49
N ASP A 260 -28.93 -1.77 -8.13
CA ASP A 260 -29.78 -1.28 -9.23
C ASP A 260 -29.62 -2.16 -10.50
N ILE A 261 -28.46 -2.82 -10.67
CA ILE A 261 -28.20 -3.73 -11.79
C ILE A 261 -28.39 -5.22 -11.45
N ASP A 262 -28.64 -5.56 -10.18
CA ASP A 262 -28.83 -6.93 -9.69
C ASP A 262 -30.14 -7.54 -10.21
N GLU A 263 -30.03 -8.51 -11.13
CA GLU A 263 -31.17 -9.21 -11.72
C GLU A 263 -32.04 -9.91 -10.68
N GLY A 264 -31.47 -10.37 -9.57
CA GLY A 264 -32.25 -11.00 -8.51
C GLY A 264 -33.17 -10.04 -7.77
N PHE A 265 -32.72 -8.81 -7.55
CA PHE A 265 -33.61 -7.76 -7.03
C PHE A 265 -34.67 -7.34 -8.06
N LYS A 266 -34.30 -7.18 -9.33
CA LYS A 266 -35.25 -6.80 -10.41
C LYS A 266 -36.37 -7.82 -10.58
N HIS A 267 -36.03 -9.11 -10.47
CA HIS A 267 -36.95 -10.22 -10.69
C HIS A 267 -37.49 -10.86 -9.42
N ARG A 268 -37.20 -10.29 -8.25
CA ARG A 268 -37.70 -10.74 -6.94
C ARG A 268 -37.35 -12.21 -6.66
N TRP A 269 -36.10 -12.59 -6.89
CA TRP A 269 -35.63 -13.98 -6.73
C TRP A 269 -35.69 -14.49 -5.30
N GLU A 270 -35.91 -13.63 -4.31
CA GLU A 270 -36.16 -14.06 -2.93
C GLU A 270 -37.50 -14.79 -2.77
N MET A 271 -38.47 -14.55 -3.66
CA MET A 271 -39.82 -15.08 -3.54
C MET A 271 -39.86 -16.62 -3.69
N PRO A 272 -40.75 -17.31 -2.96
CA PRO A 272 -40.83 -18.77 -3.02
C PRO A 272 -41.28 -19.28 -4.41
N GLU A 273 -42.11 -18.53 -5.11
CA GLU A 273 -42.71 -18.90 -6.40
C GLU A 273 -42.02 -18.19 -7.57
N ILE A 274 -40.82 -18.64 -7.93
CA ILE A 274 -40.07 -18.16 -9.10
C ILE A 274 -39.75 -19.31 -10.06
N ASP A 275 -39.62 -19.02 -11.36
CA ASP A 275 -39.15 -20.01 -12.34
C ASP A 275 -37.63 -20.12 -12.33
N THR A 276 -37.12 -21.22 -11.78
CA THR A 276 -35.69 -21.54 -11.73
C THR A 276 -35.27 -22.60 -12.74
N LYS A 277 -36.09 -22.92 -13.76
CA LYS A 277 -35.76 -23.98 -14.74
C LYS A 277 -34.48 -23.69 -15.52
N ALA A 278 -34.20 -22.41 -15.78
CA ALA A 278 -32.98 -21.98 -16.47
C ALA A 278 -31.78 -21.82 -15.52
N TRP A 279 -31.95 -22.01 -14.22
CA TRP A 279 -30.87 -21.87 -13.25
C TRP A 279 -29.98 -23.10 -13.27
N GLU A 280 -28.68 -22.84 -13.31
CA GLU A 280 -27.66 -23.85 -13.12
C GLU A 280 -27.58 -24.29 -11.65
N SER A 281 -26.80 -25.33 -11.41
CA SER A 281 -26.60 -25.90 -10.08
C SER A 281 -25.14 -25.76 -9.65
N MET A 282 -24.91 -25.60 -8.35
CA MET A 282 -23.59 -25.60 -7.73
C MET A 282 -23.61 -26.48 -6.48
N ASN A 283 -22.50 -27.17 -6.18
CA ASN A 283 -22.38 -27.94 -4.95
C ASN A 283 -21.79 -27.07 -3.84
N LEU A 284 -22.54 -26.87 -2.76
CA LEU A 284 -22.10 -26.10 -1.60
C LEU A 284 -21.83 -27.02 -0.39
N PRO A 285 -20.86 -26.68 0.46
CA PRO A 285 -20.01 -25.49 0.39
C PRO A 285 -18.84 -25.64 -0.59
N ASN A 286 -18.54 -24.57 -1.32
CA ASN A 286 -17.31 -24.34 -2.08
C ASN A 286 -17.29 -22.90 -2.62
N TYR A 287 -16.13 -22.45 -3.10
CA TYR A 287 -16.00 -21.20 -3.86
C TYR A 287 -16.54 -21.36 -5.28
N TRP A 288 -17.16 -20.30 -5.83
CA TRP A 288 -17.76 -20.37 -7.17
C TRP A 288 -16.71 -20.34 -8.29
N GLU A 289 -15.50 -19.83 -8.04
CA GLU A 289 -14.38 -19.80 -8.99
C GLU A 289 -13.95 -21.21 -9.38
N GLN A 290 -14.12 -22.15 -8.45
CA GLN A 290 -13.82 -23.57 -8.61
C GLN A 290 -14.97 -24.33 -9.28
N GLN A 291 -16.10 -23.67 -9.54
CA GLN A 291 -17.34 -24.29 -10.04
C GLN A 291 -17.96 -23.55 -11.24
N GLY A 292 -17.14 -22.84 -12.02
CA GLY A 292 -17.52 -22.30 -13.32
C GLY A 292 -17.57 -20.77 -13.40
N LEU A 293 -17.50 -20.06 -12.26
CA LEU A 293 -17.45 -18.60 -12.21
C LEU A 293 -16.01 -18.11 -11.98
N GLN A 294 -15.10 -18.44 -12.89
CA GLN A 294 -13.68 -18.08 -12.75
C GLN A 294 -13.48 -16.56 -12.79
N ASN A 295 -12.75 -16.01 -11.80
CA ASN A 295 -12.45 -14.58 -11.67
C ASN A 295 -13.71 -13.69 -11.65
N PHE A 296 -14.74 -14.14 -10.94
CA PHE A 296 -16.02 -13.43 -10.88
C PHE A 296 -16.19 -12.74 -9.53
N ASP A 297 -16.22 -11.41 -9.56
CA ASP A 297 -16.66 -10.59 -8.43
C ASP A 297 -18.07 -10.04 -8.75
N GLY A 298 -19.01 -10.15 -7.82
CA GLY A 298 -20.42 -9.93 -8.15
C GLY A 298 -21.42 -10.42 -7.13
N VAL A 299 -22.65 -10.54 -7.60
CA VAL A 299 -23.78 -11.05 -6.83
C VAL A 299 -24.19 -12.40 -7.38
N VAL A 300 -24.28 -13.40 -6.51
CA VAL A 300 -24.85 -14.72 -6.81
C VAL A 300 -25.98 -15.02 -5.83
N TRP A 301 -27.12 -15.44 -6.36
CA TRP A 301 -28.27 -15.86 -5.59
C TRP A 301 -28.32 -17.38 -5.56
N PHE A 302 -28.29 -17.97 -4.38
CA PHE A 302 -28.44 -19.40 -4.15
C PHE A 302 -29.83 -19.71 -3.62
N ARG A 303 -30.45 -20.77 -4.12
CA ARG A 303 -31.78 -21.20 -3.70
C ARG A 303 -31.82 -22.70 -3.44
N LYS A 304 -32.44 -23.08 -2.32
CA LYS A 304 -32.70 -24.48 -1.94
C LYS A 304 -34.08 -24.65 -1.35
N GLU A 305 -34.70 -25.77 -1.71
CA GLU A 305 -35.92 -26.23 -1.07
C GLU A 305 -35.55 -27.12 0.09
N VAL A 306 -36.22 -26.92 1.22
CA VAL A 306 -35.97 -27.66 2.46
C VAL A 306 -37.29 -28.20 2.99
N GLU A 307 -37.28 -29.45 3.43
CA GLU A 307 -38.47 -30.12 3.97
C GLU A 307 -38.35 -30.14 5.50
N ILE A 308 -39.29 -29.49 6.19
CA ILE A 308 -39.32 -29.44 7.66
C ILE A 308 -40.36 -30.43 8.17
N ALA A 309 -39.95 -31.38 9.02
CA ALA A 309 -40.87 -32.33 9.62
C ALA A 309 -41.88 -31.62 10.55
N GLU A 310 -43.09 -32.18 10.67
CA GLU A 310 -44.17 -31.62 11.49
C GLU A 310 -43.77 -31.42 12.96
N THR A 311 -42.86 -32.25 13.48
CA THR A 311 -42.30 -32.17 14.83
C THR A 311 -41.47 -30.92 15.12
N TYR A 312 -41.03 -30.20 14.10
CA TYR A 312 -40.23 -28.98 14.22
C TYR A 312 -41.01 -27.71 13.82
N ALA A 313 -42.25 -27.85 13.34
CA ALA A 313 -43.10 -26.70 13.04
C ALA A 313 -43.35 -25.86 14.30
N GLY A 314 -43.25 -24.53 14.19
CA GLY A 314 -43.43 -23.64 15.34
C GLY A 314 -42.24 -23.56 16.30
N LYS A 315 -41.16 -24.33 16.09
CA LYS A 315 -39.95 -24.27 16.92
C LYS A 315 -38.92 -23.31 16.37
N ASP A 316 -38.19 -22.65 17.24
CA ASP A 316 -37.04 -21.83 16.86
C ASP A 316 -35.94 -22.71 16.26
N LEU A 317 -35.38 -22.28 15.13
CA LEU A 317 -34.30 -22.97 14.43
C LEU A 317 -33.07 -22.06 14.32
N VAL A 318 -31.92 -22.67 14.05
CA VAL A 318 -30.70 -21.95 13.67
C VAL A 318 -30.22 -22.47 12.32
N LEU A 319 -30.02 -21.56 11.37
CA LEU A 319 -29.44 -21.84 10.07
C LEU A 319 -27.92 -21.68 10.17
N HIS A 320 -27.18 -22.77 9.99
CA HIS A 320 -25.74 -22.76 9.82
C HIS A 320 -25.46 -22.79 8.31
N CYS A 321 -25.03 -21.65 7.77
CA CYS A 321 -24.91 -21.45 6.32
C CYS A 321 -23.47 -21.60 5.81
N GLY A 322 -22.51 -22.05 6.63
CA GLY A 322 -21.09 -22.07 6.27
C GLY A 322 -20.44 -20.68 6.31
N ILE A 323 -19.32 -20.53 5.62
CA ILE A 323 -18.58 -19.26 5.51
C ILE A 323 -19.06 -18.56 4.23
N ILE A 324 -19.53 -17.31 4.34
CA ILE A 324 -20.00 -16.54 3.19
C ILE A 324 -19.11 -15.32 3.00
N ASP A 325 -18.56 -15.17 1.81
CA ASP A 325 -17.67 -14.09 1.39
C ASP A 325 -18.37 -13.19 0.34
N ASP A 326 -18.53 -11.87 0.52
CA ASP A 326 -18.21 -11.01 1.67
C ASP A 326 -19.47 -10.73 2.52
N GLU A 327 -20.58 -10.41 1.84
CA GLU A 327 -21.85 -9.98 2.43
C GLU A 327 -22.98 -10.88 1.99
N ASP A 328 -23.97 -11.06 2.86
CA ASP A 328 -25.11 -11.91 2.57
C ASP A 328 -26.45 -11.36 3.05
N LEU A 329 -27.49 -11.69 2.31
CA LEU A 329 -28.89 -11.53 2.69
C LEU A 329 -29.55 -12.91 2.66
N VAL A 330 -30.15 -13.31 3.77
CA VAL A 330 -30.81 -14.63 3.89
C VAL A 330 -32.32 -14.44 3.97
N TYR A 331 -33.02 -15.14 3.09
CA TYR A 331 -34.46 -15.12 2.97
C TYR A 331 -35.04 -16.50 3.25
N TRP A 332 -36.13 -16.52 4.03
CA TRP A 332 -36.93 -17.70 4.30
C TRP A 332 -38.34 -17.47 3.77
N ASN A 333 -38.76 -18.28 2.79
CA ASN A 333 -40.06 -18.16 2.11
C ASN A 333 -40.36 -16.72 1.61
N GLY A 334 -39.34 -16.01 1.09
CA GLY A 334 -39.47 -14.63 0.60
C GLY A 334 -39.32 -13.54 1.65
N GLU A 335 -39.23 -13.88 2.93
CA GLU A 335 -39.00 -12.91 4.00
C GLU A 335 -37.52 -12.82 4.34
N LEU A 336 -36.96 -11.60 4.39
CA LEU A 336 -35.59 -11.36 4.84
C LEU A 336 -35.49 -11.64 6.35
N ILE A 337 -34.66 -12.62 6.73
CA ILE A 337 -34.48 -13.02 8.14
C ILE A 337 -33.12 -12.60 8.70
N ALA A 338 -32.11 -12.40 7.86
CA ALA A 338 -30.76 -12.07 8.32
C ALA A 338 -29.92 -11.32 7.29
N ARG A 339 -28.86 -10.66 7.81
CA ARG A 339 -27.79 -10.03 7.04
C ARG A 339 -26.45 -10.41 7.66
N GLY A 340 -25.44 -10.63 6.84
CA GLY A 340 -24.07 -10.86 7.30
C GLY A 340 -23.03 -10.09 6.50
N SER A 341 -21.84 -10.01 7.10
CA SER A 341 -20.66 -9.39 6.50
C SER A 341 -19.38 -10.02 7.05
N GLY A 342 -18.35 -10.11 6.22
CA GLY A 342 -17.00 -10.55 6.55
C GLY A 342 -16.60 -11.81 5.79
N TYR A 343 -15.44 -11.76 5.15
CA TYR A 343 -14.94 -12.77 4.21
C TYR A 343 -14.70 -14.18 4.80
N ASN A 344 -14.32 -14.27 6.07
CA ASN A 344 -13.97 -15.55 6.72
C ASN A 344 -14.76 -15.80 8.02
N VAL A 345 -16.03 -15.38 8.05
CA VAL A 345 -16.88 -15.51 9.23
C VAL A 345 -17.96 -16.58 8.97
N PRO A 346 -18.00 -17.68 9.75
CA PRO A 346 -19.12 -18.62 9.70
C PRO A 346 -20.45 -17.93 10.02
N ARG A 347 -21.49 -18.23 9.24
CA ARG A 347 -22.81 -17.59 9.32
C ARG A 347 -23.81 -18.47 10.04
N HIS A 348 -24.26 -18.03 11.22
CA HIS A 348 -25.30 -18.67 12.00
C HIS A 348 -26.45 -17.68 12.24
N TYR A 349 -27.66 -18.02 11.80
CA TYR A 349 -28.82 -17.14 11.88
C TYR A 349 -30.01 -17.79 12.58
N SER A 350 -30.58 -17.08 13.55
CA SER A 350 -31.81 -17.51 14.22
C SER A 350 -33.01 -17.37 13.28
N LEU A 351 -33.82 -18.42 13.21
CA LEU A 351 -35.09 -18.46 12.49
C LEU A 351 -36.22 -18.68 13.51
N PRO A 352 -37.00 -17.63 13.83
CA PRO A 352 -38.10 -17.71 14.78
C PRO A 352 -39.17 -18.74 14.37
N GLY A 353 -39.70 -19.48 15.34
CA GLY A 353 -40.62 -20.59 15.11
C GLY A 353 -41.95 -20.19 14.44
N ASP A 354 -42.40 -18.95 14.58
CA ASP A 354 -43.58 -18.42 13.89
C ASP A 354 -43.42 -18.38 12.35
N LYS A 355 -42.18 -18.43 11.87
CA LYS A 355 -41.82 -18.55 10.44
C LYS A 355 -41.61 -19.99 9.97
N VAL A 356 -41.52 -20.94 10.90
CA VAL A 356 -41.20 -22.35 10.64
C VAL A 356 -42.48 -23.15 10.44
N ARG A 357 -42.70 -23.61 9.21
CA ARG A 357 -43.88 -24.40 8.83
C ARG A 357 -43.46 -25.81 8.46
N ALA A 358 -44.29 -26.78 8.79
CA ALA A 358 -44.12 -28.16 8.32
C ALA A 358 -44.19 -28.22 6.79
N GLY A 359 -43.47 -29.18 6.22
CA GLY A 359 -43.40 -29.43 4.78
C GLY A 359 -42.36 -28.56 4.07
N LYS A 360 -42.66 -28.27 2.81
CA LYS A 360 -41.76 -27.58 1.89
C LYS A 360 -41.59 -26.11 2.22
N ASN A 361 -40.35 -25.69 2.43
CA ASN A 361 -39.94 -24.31 2.61
C ASN A 361 -38.84 -23.95 1.59
N THR A 362 -38.62 -22.66 1.38
CA THR A 362 -37.58 -22.12 0.51
C THR A 362 -36.59 -21.31 1.31
N LEU A 363 -35.31 -21.67 1.18
CA LEU A 363 -34.18 -20.89 1.64
C LEU A 363 -33.49 -20.26 0.43
N CYS A 364 -33.35 -18.94 0.46
CA CYS A 364 -32.64 -18.18 -0.56
C CYS A 364 -31.55 -17.34 0.10
N ILE A 365 -30.33 -17.40 -0.43
CA ILE A 365 -29.17 -16.68 0.08
C ILE A 365 -28.59 -15.86 -1.07
N ARG A 366 -28.61 -14.55 -0.94
CA ARG A 366 -27.89 -13.65 -1.85
C ARG A 366 -26.51 -13.43 -1.28
N VAL A 367 -25.48 -13.76 -2.04
CA VAL A 367 -24.07 -13.50 -1.71
C VAL A 367 -23.58 -12.34 -2.57
N PHE A 368 -22.95 -11.36 -1.94
CA PHE A 368 -22.31 -10.23 -2.61
C PHE A 368 -20.83 -10.22 -2.24
N ASP A 369 -20.01 -10.53 -3.23
CA ASP A 369 -18.57 -10.59 -3.13
C ASP A 369 -17.96 -9.40 -3.88
N THR A 370 -16.99 -8.73 -3.26
CA THR A 370 -16.36 -7.53 -3.82
C THR A 370 -14.94 -7.73 -4.33
N GLY A 371 -14.42 -8.95 -4.26
CA GLY A 371 -13.08 -9.31 -4.69
C GLY A 371 -12.55 -10.53 -3.96
N GLY A 372 -11.97 -11.48 -4.69
CA GLY A 372 -11.30 -12.63 -4.10
C GLY A 372 -11.90 -13.95 -4.57
N GLU A 373 -12.09 -14.89 -3.66
CA GLU A 373 -12.88 -16.08 -3.91
C GLU A 373 -14.26 -15.90 -3.30
N GLY A 374 -15.32 -15.94 -4.11
CA GLY A 374 -16.68 -15.72 -3.61
C GLY A 374 -17.49 -16.99 -3.42
N GLY A 375 -18.60 -16.86 -2.68
CA GLY A 375 -19.60 -17.91 -2.53
C GLY A 375 -19.81 -18.37 -1.09
N ILE A 376 -20.18 -19.64 -0.92
CA ILE A 376 -20.46 -20.25 0.38
C ILE A 376 -19.47 -21.39 0.61
N ALA A 377 -18.40 -21.13 1.34
CA ALA A 377 -17.28 -22.04 1.60
C ALA A 377 -17.39 -22.74 2.98
N GLY A 378 -16.39 -23.57 3.29
CA GLY A 378 -16.32 -24.38 4.51
C GLY A 378 -16.47 -25.87 4.25
N LYS A 379 -16.81 -26.65 5.29
CA LYS A 379 -17.04 -28.09 5.19
C LYS A 379 -18.52 -28.38 5.12
N ALA A 380 -18.90 -29.48 4.47
CA ALA A 380 -20.31 -29.91 4.40
C ALA A 380 -20.98 -30.05 5.80
N ALA A 381 -20.21 -30.40 6.83
CA ALA A 381 -20.67 -30.49 8.21
C ALA A 381 -21.01 -29.13 8.84
N ASP A 382 -20.59 -28.02 8.24
CA ASP A 382 -20.83 -26.65 8.72
C ASP A 382 -22.13 -26.06 8.10
N MET A 383 -22.81 -26.80 7.23
CA MET A 383 -24.04 -26.39 6.56
C MET A 383 -25.24 -27.25 6.98
N PHE A 384 -26.05 -26.77 7.93
CA PHE A 384 -27.20 -27.50 8.46
C PHE A 384 -28.24 -26.59 9.13
N VAL A 385 -29.44 -27.12 9.36
CA VAL A 385 -30.46 -26.53 10.21
C VAL A 385 -30.44 -27.24 11.56
N GLN A 386 -30.44 -26.46 12.62
CA GLN A 386 -30.43 -26.94 14.00
C GLN A 386 -31.75 -26.60 14.70
N CYS A 387 -32.26 -27.52 15.51
CA CYS A 387 -33.32 -27.27 16.49
C CYS A 387 -32.78 -27.69 17.85
N GLU A 388 -32.71 -26.77 18.82
CA GLU A 388 -32.07 -27.02 20.12
C GLU A 388 -30.64 -27.56 19.92
N ASP A 389 -30.34 -28.78 20.38
CA ASP A 389 -29.01 -29.42 20.24
C ASP A 389 -28.95 -30.46 19.10
N GLU A 390 -30.03 -30.58 18.30
CA GLU A 390 -30.12 -31.56 17.21
C GLU A 390 -29.92 -30.91 15.84
N ASN A 391 -29.07 -31.52 15.01
CA ASN A 391 -28.93 -31.19 13.59
C ASN A 391 -30.04 -31.91 12.81
N ILE A 392 -31.08 -31.17 12.42
CA ILE A 392 -32.31 -31.76 11.87
C ILE A 392 -32.30 -31.90 10.35
N LEU A 393 -31.46 -31.13 9.65
CA LEU A 393 -31.39 -31.14 8.19
C LEU A 393 -30.02 -30.66 7.70
N SER A 394 -29.40 -31.35 6.72
CA SER A 394 -28.21 -30.83 6.05
C SER A 394 -28.58 -29.80 4.97
N LEU A 395 -27.82 -28.71 4.91
CA LEU A 395 -27.90 -27.70 3.86
C LEU A 395 -26.84 -27.91 2.77
N SER A 396 -25.86 -28.80 2.97
CA SER A 396 -24.82 -29.12 1.98
C SER A 396 -25.38 -29.84 0.74
N GLY A 397 -24.57 -29.91 -0.32
CA GLY A 397 -24.89 -30.55 -1.60
C GLY A 397 -25.36 -29.57 -2.66
N GLU A 398 -26.22 -30.03 -3.57
CA GLU A 398 -26.68 -29.24 -4.71
C GLU A 398 -27.56 -28.05 -4.28
N TRP A 399 -27.29 -26.89 -4.86
CA TRP A 399 -28.08 -25.66 -4.80
C TRP A 399 -28.30 -25.12 -6.20
N LYS A 400 -29.47 -24.52 -6.46
CA LYS A 400 -29.69 -23.75 -7.67
C LYS A 400 -29.08 -22.36 -7.51
N TYR A 401 -28.48 -21.82 -8.56
CA TYR A 401 -27.94 -20.47 -8.51
C TYR A 401 -28.29 -19.62 -9.74
N GLY A 402 -28.37 -18.31 -9.51
CA GLY A 402 -28.55 -17.29 -10.53
C GLY A 402 -27.57 -16.14 -10.33
N ILE A 403 -26.96 -15.66 -11.41
CA ILE A 403 -26.06 -14.50 -11.37
C ILE A 403 -26.89 -13.23 -11.34
N GLY A 404 -26.77 -12.46 -10.25
CA GLY A 404 -27.45 -11.17 -10.09
C GLY A 404 -26.79 -10.08 -10.93
N CYS A 405 -25.49 -9.83 -10.71
CA CYS A 405 -24.71 -8.89 -11.52
C CYS A 405 -23.21 -9.15 -11.41
N SER A 406 -22.44 -8.74 -12.42
CA SER A 406 -20.97 -8.68 -12.36
C SER A 406 -20.48 -7.27 -12.02
N LEU A 407 -19.55 -7.17 -11.07
CA LEU A 407 -18.91 -5.90 -10.71
C LEU A 407 -18.02 -5.34 -11.81
N SER A 408 -17.59 -6.18 -12.77
CA SER A 408 -16.81 -5.73 -13.94
C SER A 408 -17.52 -4.70 -14.82
N SER A 409 -18.86 -4.61 -14.72
CA SER A 409 -19.68 -3.63 -15.42
C SER A 409 -19.81 -2.27 -14.69
N LEU A 410 -19.31 -2.19 -13.46
CA LEU A 410 -19.36 -0.98 -12.63
C LEU A 410 -18.01 -0.25 -12.63
N PRO A 411 -18.01 1.05 -12.27
CA PRO A 411 -16.75 1.71 -11.91
C PRO A 411 -16.09 0.96 -10.73
N GLN A 412 -14.77 1.13 -10.60
CA GLN A 412 -14.01 0.55 -9.48
C GLN A 412 -14.62 0.98 -8.14
N PRO A 413 -14.64 0.08 -7.13
CA PRO A 413 -15.16 0.41 -5.82
C PRO A 413 -14.32 1.53 -5.17
N PRO A 414 -14.94 2.34 -4.30
CA PRO A 414 -14.20 3.30 -3.48
C PRO A 414 -13.10 2.60 -2.68
N VAL A 415 -11.93 3.22 -2.61
CA VAL A 415 -10.79 2.67 -1.88
C VAL A 415 -10.87 3.06 -0.41
N TRP A 416 -10.66 2.10 0.50
CA TRP A 416 -10.58 2.36 1.93
C TRP A 416 -9.52 3.42 2.26
N PRO A 417 -9.82 4.47 3.06
CA PRO A 417 -8.90 5.58 3.32
C PRO A 417 -7.53 5.22 3.91
N GLU A 418 -7.41 4.08 4.59
CA GLU A 418 -6.13 3.60 5.16
C GLU A 418 -5.44 2.55 4.28
N SER A 419 -6.00 2.24 3.11
CA SER A 419 -5.36 1.33 2.16
C SER A 419 -4.09 1.95 1.59
N SER A 420 -3.07 1.12 1.36
CA SER A 420 -1.88 1.52 0.59
C SER A 420 -2.19 1.84 -0.88
N SER A 421 -3.40 1.51 -1.35
CA SER A 421 -3.88 1.91 -2.68
C SER A 421 -4.66 3.22 -2.68
N TYR A 422 -4.91 3.82 -1.52
CA TYR A 422 -5.64 5.08 -1.45
C TYR A 422 -4.81 6.19 -2.14
N PRO A 423 -5.41 7.01 -3.02
CA PRO A 423 -4.68 8.03 -3.75
C PRO A 423 -3.89 8.93 -2.79
N GLY A 424 -2.65 9.28 -3.15
CA GLY A 424 -1.72 10.11 -2.35
C GLY A 424 -1.22 9.53 -1.02
N ALA A 425 -1.77 8.41 -0.54
CA ALA A 425 -1.47 7.92 0.81
C ALA A 425 0.00 7.50 1.00
N LEU A 426 0.63 6.96 -0.04
CA LEU A 426 2.04 6.54 -0.01
C LEU A 426 2.98 7.69 -0.35
N PHE A 427 2.58 8.61 -1.22
CA PHE A 427 3.33 9.85 -1.42
C PHE A 427 3.53 10.56 -0.08
N ASN A 428 2.43 10.76 0.65
CA ASN A 428 2.44 11.46 1.93
C ASN A 428 3.31 10.79 3.00
N ALA A 429 3.29 9.45 3.08
CA ALA A 429 3.94 8.73 4.17
C ALA A 429 5.33 8.18 3.85
N MET A 430 5.62 7.90 2.57
CA MET A 430 6.83 7.20 2.16
C MET A 430 7.72 8.00 1.21
N VAL A 431 7.21 9.04 0.55
CA VAL A 431 8.00 9.89 -0.38
C VAL A 431 8.29 11.24 0.26
N HIS A 432 7.24 11.93 0.73
CA HIS A 432 7.31 13.26 1.31
C HIS A 432 8.39 13.43 2.40
N PRO A 433 8.57 12.48 3.34
CA PRO A 433 9.58 12.62 4.39
C PRO A 433 11.04 12.68 3.92
N TRP A 434 11.30 12.43 2.63
CA TRP A 434 12.65 12.31 2.07
C TRP A 434 12.93 13.30 0.93
N LEU A 435 12.01 14.22 0.65
CA LEU A 435 12.12 15.14 -0.49
C LEU A 435 13.32 16.08 -0.40
N ASP A 436 13.70 16.47 0.82
CA ASP A 436 14.85 17.35 1.05
C ASP A 436 16.19 16.63 0.90
N PHE A 437 16.21 15.30 0.94
CA PHE A 437 17.46 14.56 0.79
C PHE A 437 17.92 14.55 -0.68
N PRO A 438 19.05 15.17 -1.05
CA PRO A 438 19.38 15.33 -2.45
C PRO A 438 19.67 13.99 -3.12
N ILE A 439 19.05 13.76 -4.28
CA ILE A 439 19.22 12.55 -5.09
C ILE A 439 19.75 12.87 -6.49
N LYS A 440 20.45 11.90 -7.09
CA LYS A 440 20.87 11.92 -8.49
C LYS A 440 19.68 11.77 -9.42
N GLY A 441 18.81 10.79 -9.16
CA GLY A 441 17.60 10.52 -9.94
C GLY A 441 16.75 9.39 -9.36
N VAL A 442 15.71 9.02 -10.09
CA VAL A 442 14.72 8.01 -9.71
C VAL A 442 14.78 6.81 -10.65
N ILE A 443 14.68 5.60 -10.11
CA ILE A 443 14.30 4.41 -10.87
C ILE A 443 12.93 3.90 -10.42
N TRP A 444 12.06 3.56 -11.37
CA TRP A 444 10.66 3.26 -11.15
C TRP A 444 10.21 1.96 -11.82
N TYR A 445 9.60 1.04 -11.07
CA TYR A 445 8.98 -0.16 -11.64
C TYR A 445 7.58 -0.40 -11.08
N GLN A 446 6.59 0.09 -11.82
CA GLN A 446 5.18 -0.02 -11.46
C GLN A 446 4.29 -0.07 -12.70
N GLY A 447 3.09 -0.63 -12.53
CA GLY A 447 2.02 -0.56 -13.52
C GLY A 447 0.98 -1.64 -13.33
N CYS A 448 1.33 -2.80 -12.77
CA CYS A 448 0.42 -3.95 -12.75
C CYS A 448 -0.92 -3.63 -12.05
N ALA A 449 -0.92 -2.82 -10.99
CA ALA A 449 -2.14 -2.41 -10.29
C ALA A 449 -3.00 -1.36 -11.05
N ASN A 450 -2.52 -0.88 -12.20
CA ASN A 450 -3.25 0.04 -13.09
C ASN A 450 -3.66 -0.63 -14.41
N VAL A 451 -3.40 -1.93 -14.59
CA VAL A 451 -3.85 -2.68 -15.78
C VAL A 451 -5.37 -2.59 -15.90
N GLY A 452 -5.88 -2.42 -17.12
CA GLY A 452 -7.30 -2.12 -17.37
C GLY A 452 -7.62 -0.62 -17.40
N ARG A 453 -6.71 0.26 -16.94
CA ARG A 453 -6.89 1.72 -16.93
C ARG A 453 -5.86 2.47 -17.78
N ALA A 454 -5.35 1.85 -18.86
CA ALA A 454 -4.22 2.36 -19.64
C ALA A 454 -4.34 3.84 -20.05
N ARG A 455 -5.51 4.28 -20.50
CA ARG A 455 -5.75 5.69 -20.89
C ARG A 455 -5.64 6.66 -19.71
N GLN A 456 -6.18 6.31 -18.55
CA GLN A 456 -6.03 7.12 -17.33
C GLN A 456 -4.58 7.07 -16.83
N TYR A 457 -3.96 5.88 -16.90
CA TYR A 457 -2.58 5.65 -16.48
C TYR A 457 -1.57 6.47 -17.28
N GLU A 458 -1.76 6.63 -18.59
CA GLU A 458 -0.87 7.47 -19.42
C GLU A 458 -0.72 8.89 -18.85
N VAL A 459 -1.85 9.53 -18.55
CA VAL A 459 -1.89 10.88 -17.97
C VAL A 459 -1.38 10.88 -16.54
N LEU A 460 -1.82 9.92 -15.73
CA LEU A 460 -1.41 9.77 -14.34
C LEU A 460 0.11 9.59 -14.20
N PHE A 461 0.73 8.73 -15.02
CA PHE A 461 2.15 8.43 -14.91
C PHE A 461 3.02 9.61 -15.34
N GLN A 462 2.65 10.32 -16.41
CA GLN A 462 3.29 11.59 -16.78
C GLN A 462 3.14 12.64 -15.67
N THR A 463 1.96 12.70 -15.05
CA THR A 463 1.68 13.59 -13.92
C THR A 463 2.54 13.25 -12.71
N LEU A 464 2.72 11.97 -12.37
CA LEU A 464 3.60 11.51 -11.29
C LEU A 464 5.04 11.93 -11.52
N ILE A 465 5.57 11.77 -12.74
CA ILE A 465 6.95 12.17 -13.06
C ILE A 465 7.15 13.68 -12.88
N HIS A 466 6.21 14.49 -13.37
CA HIS A 466 6.24 15.94 -13.17
C HIS A 466 6.10 16.34 -11.71
N ASP A 467 5.18 15.69 -11.00
CA ASP A 467 4.96 15.89 -9.57
C ASP A 467 6.25 15.64 -8.81
N TRP A 468 6.87 14.48 -8.96
CA TRP A 468 8.10 14.17 -8.23
C TRP A 468 9.25 15.12 -8.56
N ARG A 469 9.40 15.52 -9.82
CA ARG A 469 10.38 16.56 -10.20
C ARG A 469 10.14 17.89 -9.50
N GLN A 470 8.88 18.29 -9.35
CA GLN A 470 8.50 19.49 -8.61
C GLN A 470 8.75 19.31 -7.10
N GLN A 471 8.38 18.16 -6.54
CA GLN A 471 8.49 17.89 -5.09
C GLN A 471 9.94 17.78 -4.62
N PHE A 472 10.83 17.21 -5.44
CA PHE A 472 12.29 17.19 -5.19
C PHE A 472 13.00 18.49 -5.60
N ASP A 473 12.26 19.53 -6.01
CA ASP A 473 12.77 20.79 -6.57
C ASP A 473 13.87 20.59 -7.64
N LYS A 474 13.63 19.65 -8.55
CA LYS A 474 14.60 19.23 -9.58
C LYS A 474 13.89 18.91 -10.89
N ALA A 475 13.56 19.97 -11.64
CA ALA A 475 12.81 19.89 -12.89
C ALA A 475 13.44 18.96 -13.95
N ASP A 476 14.77 18.84 -13.96
CA ASP A 476 15.53 18.04 -14.91
C ASP A 476 15.91 16.64 -14.36
N MET A 477 15.38 16.26 -13.18
CA MET A 477 15.74 15.00 -12.51
C MET A 477 15.56 13.80 -13.45
N PRO A 478 16.62 12.98 -13.62
CA PRO A 478 16.52 11.71 -14.33
C PRO A 478 15.43 10.83 -13.72
N PHE A 479 14.52 10.35 -14.57
CA PHE A 479 13.46 9.44 -14.16
C PHE A 479 13.45 8.25 -15.12
N TYR A 480 14.02 7.13 -14.66
CA TYR A 480 14.12 5.92 -15.49
C TYR A 480 13.12 4.89 -15.02
N PHE A 481 12.40 4.28 -15.94
CA PHE A 481 11.34 3.35 -15.59
C PHE A 481 11.39 2.06 -16.41
N VAL A 482 10.77 1.04 -15.86
CA VAL A 482 10.76 -0.30 -16.44
C VAL A 482 9.36 -0.58 -17.00
N GLN A 483 9.29 -0.84 -18.30
CA GLN A 483 8.07 -1.32 -18.94
C GLN A 483 7.67 -2.68 -18.35
N LEU A 484 6.38 -2.96 -18.19
CA LEU A 484 5.95 -4.26 -17.72
C LEU A 484 6.48 -5.39 -18.62
N ALA A 485 6.90 -6.49 -18.00
CA ALA A 485 7.37 -7.66 -18.72
C ALA A 485 6.20 -8.40 -19.39
N ASN A 486 6.47 -9.41 -20.22
CA ASN A 486 5.39 -10.30 -20.65
C ASN A 486 4.78 -11.04 -19.45
N PHE A 487 3.46 -11.20 -19.46
CA PHE A 487 2.67 -11.94 -18.49
C PHE A 487 1.36 -12.36 -19.17
N GLN A 488 0.66 -13.36 -18.62
CA GLN A 488 -0.53 -14.03 -19.18
C GLN A 488 -0.22 -15.12 -20.20
N GLU A 489 -1.24 -15.94 -20.48
CA GLU A 489 -1.17 -17.03 -21.45
C GLU A 489 -0.73 -16.53 -22.83
N ARG A 490 0.21 -17.27 -23.44
CA ARG A 490 0.71 -16.95 -24.77
C ARG A 490 -0.36 -17.29 -25.80
N VAL A 491 -0.89 -16.28 -26.45
CA VAL A 491 -1.75 -16.45 -27.63
C VAL A 491 -1.18 -15.67 -28.81
N ALA A 492 -1.45 -16.14 -30.03
CA ALA A 492 -0.83 -15.56 -31.23
C ALA A 492 -1.23 -14.09 -31.47
N VAL A 493 -2.47 -13.72 -31.11
CA VAL A 493 -3.00 -12.36 -31.27
C VAL A 493 -3.87 -12.03 -30.05
N GLN A 494 -3.62 -10.89 -29.41
CA GLN A 494 -4.42 -10.36 -28.31
C GLN A 494 -4.88 -8.93 -28.64
N PRO A 495 -5.95 -8.75 -29.43
CA PRO A 495 -6.33 -7.43 -29.92
C PRO A 495 -6.76 -6.48 -28.78
N GLU A 496 -7.40 -7.02 -27.74
CA GLU A 496 -7.93 -6.25 -26.61
C GLU A 496 -7.10 -6.43 -25.33
N SER A 497 -5.78 -6.66 -25.44
CA SER A 497 -4.90 -6.93 -24.30
C SER A 497 -4.77 -5.70 -23.39
N PRO A 498 -5.32 -5.70 -22.16
CA PRO A 498 -5.16 -4.59 -21.23
C PRO A 498 -3.70 -4.43 -20.78
N TRP A 499 -2.96 -5.55 -20.79
CA TRP A 499 -1.54 -5.61 -20.48
C TRP A 499 -0.68 -4.93 -21.56
N ALA A 500 -0.98 -5.19 -22.85
CA ALA A 500 -0.32 -4.50 -23.95
C ALA A 500 -0.65 -3.00 -23.96
N ALA A 501 -1.91 -2.63 -23.77
CA ALA A 501 -2.34 -1.24 -23.71
C ALA A 501 -1.61 -0.46 -22.61
N LEU A 502 -1.43 -1.06 -21.42
CA LEU A 502 -0.69 -0.41 -20.34
C LEU A 502 0.80 -0.24 -20.66
N ARG A 503 1.44 -1.22 -21.32
CA ARG A 503 2.83 -1.09 -21.78
C ARG A 503 3.01 0.02 -22.81
N GLU A 504 2.02 0.22 -23.68
CA GLU A 504 2.00 1.38 -24.57
C GLU A 504 1.87 2.67 -23.77
N ALA A 505 0.95 2.76 -22.81
CA ALA A 505 0.80 3.92 -21.93
C ALA A 505 2.09 4.29 -21.19
N GLN A 506 2.84 3.29 -20.68
CA GLN A 506 4.18 3.50 -20.11
C GLN A 506 5.15 4.13 -21.12
N SER A 507 5.15 3.66 -22.37
CA SER A 507 6.05 4.19 -23.40
C SER A 507 5.78 5.66 -23.75
N LYS A 508 4.54 6.14 -23.59
CA LYS A 508 4.19 7.54 -23.86
C LYS A 508 4.88 8.51 -22.92
N ALA A 509 5.27 8.09 -21.71
CA ALA A 509 6.04 8.92 -20.78
C ALA A 509 7.44 9.30 -21.31
N LEU A 510 7.94 8.63 -22.36
CA LEU A 510 9.18 9.02 -23.06
C LEU A 510 9.09 10.37 -23.79
N CYS A 511 7.90 10.95 -23.92
CA CYS A 511 7.75 12.31 -24.44
C CYS A 511 8.36 13.36 -23.49
N LEU A 512 8.54 13.02 -22.21
CA LEU A 512 9.11 13.91 -21.20
C LEU A 512 10.64 13.89 -21.27
N GLU A 513 11.26 15.07 -21.19
CA GLU A 513 12.72 15.20 -21.12
C GLU A 513 13.30 14.44 -19.93
N ASN A 514 14.57 14.05 -20.02
CA ASN A 514 15.30 13.32 -18.96
C ASN A 514 14.60 12.06 -18.42
N THR A 515 13.72 11.47 -19.22
CA THR A 515 13.20 10.13 -18.97
C THR A 515 13.98 9.09 -19.76
N GLY A 516 13.76 7.82 -19.41
CA GLY A 516 14.29 6.67 -20.12
C GLY A 516 13.51 5.43 -19.72
N MET A 517 13.21 4.57 -20.68
CA MET A 517 12.44 3.35 -20.46
C MET A 517 13.29 2.13 -20.80
N VAL A 518 13.30 1.16 -19.89
CA VAL A 518 13.79 -0.19 -20.17
C VAL A 518 12.62 -1.06 -20.57
N SER A 519 12.67 -1.67 -21.76
CA SER A 519 11.74 -2.74 -22.11
C SER A 519 12.15 -4.03 -21.41
N ASN A 520 11.19 -4.72 -20.81
CA ASN A 520 11.36 -6.04 -20.16
C ASN A 520 10.51 -7.14 -20.80
N ILE A 521 10.01 -6.89 -22.02
CA ILE A 521 9.08 -7.79 -22.70
C ILE A 521 9.62 -9.23 -22.80
N ASP A 522 10.93 -9.37 -23.02
CA ASP A 522 11.65 -10.64 -23.20
C ASP A 522 11.98 -11.39 -21.91
N LEU A 523 11.81 -10.75 -20.74
CA LEU A 523 12.16 -11.34 -19.44
C LEU A 523 10.94 -11.89 -18.69
N GLY A 524 9.75 -11.76 -19.27
CA GLY A 524 8.47 -12.14 -18.66
C GLY A 524 8.11 -13.61 -18.83
N GLU A 525 7.27 -14.11 -17.92
CA GLU A 525 6.78 -15.49 -17.90
C GLU A 525 5.25 -15.51 -17.92
N ALA A 526 4.65 -16.54 -18.53
CA ALA A 526 3.19 -16.57 -18.75
C ALA A 526 2.39 -16.65 -17.44
N TYR A 527 2.94 -17.31 -16.42
CA TYR A 527 2.26 -17.61 -15.15
C TYR A 527 2.91 -16.96 -13.94
N ASP A 528 3.93 -16.11 -14.16
CA ASP A 528 4.63 -15.39 -13.10
C ASP A 528 4.81 -13.93 -13.52
N ILE A 529 4.11 -13.05 -12.83
CA ILE A 529 4.13 -11.60 -13.08
C ILE A 529 5.44 -10.94 -12.60
N HIS A 530 6.29 -11.69 -11.88
CA HIS A 530 7.53 -11.23 -11.28
C HIS A 530 8.77 -11.89 -11.94
N PRO A 531 9.30 -11.31 -13.04
CA PRO A 531 10.53 -11.78 -13.67
C PRO A 531 11.69 -11.95 -12.69
N LYS A 532 12.24 -13.17 -12.61
CA LYS A 532 13.34 -13.50 -11.69
C LYS A 532 14.70 -12.95 -12.12
N ASN A 533 14.89 -12.66 -13.41
CA ASN A 533 16.15 -12.11 -13.93
C ASN A 533 16.23 -10.59 -13.74
N LYS A 534 16.30 -10.15 -12.48
CA LYS A 534 16.42 -8.72 -12.12
C LYS A 534 17.77 -8.13 -12.51
N GLN A 535 18.81 -8.95 -12.64
CA GLN A 535 20.15 -8.54 -13.10
C GLN A 535 20.10 -7.93 -14.51
N ALA A 536 19.38 -8.56 -15.45
CA ALA A 536 19.25 -8.04 -16.80
C ALA A 536 18.54 -6.67 -16.84
N VAL A 537 17.49 -6.50 -16.02
CA VAL A 537 16.76 -5.23 -15.89
C VAL A 537 17.67 -4.14 -15.34
N ALA A 538 18.37 -4.43 -14.24
CA ALA A 538 19.32 -3.52 -13.60
C ALA A 538 20.42 -3.06 -14.57
N LYS A 539 20.99 -3.99 -15.34
CA LYS A 539 22.01 -3.68 -16.35
C LYS A 539 21.49 -2.72 -17.42
N ARG A 540 20.24 -2.89 -17.87
CA ARG A 540 19.59 -1.99 -18.84
C ARG A 540 19.33 -0.60 -18.23
N LEU A 541 18.87 -0.52 -16.98
CA LEU A 541 18.69 0.75 -16.27
C LEU A 541 20.03 1.48 -16.07
N ALA A 542 21.06 0.76 -15.62
CA ALA A 542 22.39 1.32 -15.42
C ALA A 542 22.98 1.85 -16.74
N ALA A 543 22.74 1.16 -17.85
CA ALA A 543 23.16 1.66 -19.18
C ALA A 543 22.49 2.99 -19.54
N LEU A 544 21.19 3.19 -19.22
CA LEU A 544 20.52 4.48 -19.42
C LEU A 544 21.16 5.59 -18.57
N ALA A 545 21.47 5.28 -17.31
CA ALA A 545 22.08 6.24 -16.38
C ALA A 545 23.51 6.63 -16.77
N LEU A 546 24.29 5.70 -17.32
CA LEU A 546 25.67 5.92 -17.75
C LEU A 546 25.81 6.58 -19.13
N ALA A 547 24.75 6.57 -19.95
CA ALA A 547 24.74 7.16 -21.28
C ALA A 547 24.50 8.67 -21.29
N LYS A 548 24.09 9.25 -20.16
CA LYS A 548 23.82 10.68 -19.96
C LYS A 548 24.79 11.23 -18.92
#